data_AF-A0A0H5CCW3-F1
#
_entry.id   AF-A0A0H5CCW3-F1
#
_cell.length_a   1.000
_cell.length_b   1.000
_cell.length_c   1.000
_cell.angle_alpha   90.00
_cell.angle_beta   90.00
_cell.angle_gamma   90.00
#
_symmetry.space_group_name_H-M   'P 1'
#
loop_
_entity.id
_entity.type
_entity.pdbx_description
1 polymer ?
#
loop_
_entity_poly.entity_id
_entity_poly.type
_entity_poly.pdbx_seq_one_letter_code
_entity_poly.pdbx_strand_id
1 'polypeptide(L)'
;MPDIKEYEQLKKQLQQAILKKKQLDQRITLIEEDIFQKESAYLAQSNGSIVRGFENLKQQKKRPLFTDDDRVFSLSSYTFVRHLQKQDDDDSVENTPSTGTKKRKREP
;
A
#
# COMPACT_ATOMS: atom_id res chain seq x y z
N MET A 1 -14.62 -43.55 -19.89
CA MET A 1 -15.03 -42.95 -18.61
C MET A 1 -13.77 -42.41 -17.96
N PRO A 2 -13.73 -41.14 -17.50
CA PRO A 2 -12.59 -40.64 -16.73
C PRO A 2 -12.33 -41.62 -15.57
N ASP A 3 -11.09 -42.03 -15.37
CA ASP A 3 -10.74 -42.98 -14.32
C ASP A 3 -11.07 -42.34 -12.96
N ILE A 4 -11.92 -43.01 -12.16
CA ILE A 4 -12.39 -42.52 -10.86
C ILE A 4 -11.18 -42.19 -9.96
N LYS A 5 -10.07 -42.93 -10.13
CA LYS A 5 -8.81 -42.70 -9.42
C LYS A 5 -8.17 -41.36 -9.77
N GLU A 6 -8.15 -40.99 -11.05
CA GLU A 6 -7.60 -39.70 -11.50
C GLU A 6 -8.43 -38.54 -10.95
N TYR A 7 -9.76 -38.67 -10.94
CA TYR A 7 -10.64 -37.66 -10.36
C TYR A 7 -10.39 -37.45 -8.87
N GLU A 8 -10.26 -38.53 -8.09
CA GLU A 8 -9.97 -38.43 -6.65
C GLU A 8 -8.60 -37.81 -6.36
N GLN A 9 -7.59 -38.16 -7.15
CA GLN A 9 -6.26 -37.55 -7.06
C GLN A 9 -6.31 -36.06 -7.35
N LEU A 10 -6.97 -35.65 -8.44
CA LEU A 10 -7.08 -34.26 -8.84
C LEU A 10 -7.88 -33.44 -7.81
N LYS A 11 -8.95 -34.01 -7.24
CA LYS A 11 -9.71 -33.41 -6.14
C LYS A 11 -8.83 -33.15 -4.91
N LYS A 12 -7.98 -34.11 -4.53
CA LYS A 12 -7.06 -33.96 -3.40
C LYS A 12 -6.01 -32.88 -3.67
N GLN A 13 -5.44 -32.86 -4.88
CA GLN A 13 -4.49 -31.81 -5.29
C GLN A 13 -5.12 -30.42 -5.25
N LEU A 14 -6.36 -30.28 -5.75
CA LEU A 14 -7.08 -29.02 -5.72
C LEU A 14 -7.31 -28.53 -4.27
N GLN A 15 -7.73 -29.43 -3.37
CA GLN A 15 -7.90 -29.09 -1.96
C GLN A 15 -6.59 -28.61 -1.32
N GLN A 16 -5.48 -29.31 -1.58
CA GLN A 16 -4.16 -28.91 -1.10
C GLN A 16 -3.72 -27.56 -1.68
N ALA A 17 -3.97 -27.32 -2.97
CA ALA A 17 -3.65 -26.07 -3.63
C ALA A 17 -4.43 -24.89 -3.05
N ILE A 18 -5.73 -25.07 -2.76
CA ILE A 18 -6.56 -24.04 -2.12
C ILE A 18 -6.04 -23.71 -0.71
N LEU A 19 -5.72 -24.73 0.09
CA LEU A 19 -5.16 -24.52 1.44
C LEU A 19 -3.81 -23.80 1.38
N LYS A 20 -2.94 -24.23 0.46
CA LYS A 20 -1.63 -23.60 0.24
C LYS A 20 -1.79 -22.15 -0.21
N LYS A 21 -2.71 -21.86 -1.13
CA LYS A 21 -3.02 -20.50 -1.54
C LYS A 21 -3.42 -19.63 -0.33
N LYS A 22 -4.36 -20.10 0.48
CA LYS A 22 -4.80 -19.38 1.69
C LYS A 22 -3.66 -19.08 2.66
N GLN A 23 -2.74 -20.04 2.84
CA GLN A 23 -1.56 -19.83 3.69
C GLN A 23 -0.58 -18.82 3.10
N LEU A 24 -0.38 -18.83 1.77
CA LEU A 24 0.48 -17.86 1.10
C LEU A 24 -0.13 -16.46 1.16
N ASP A 25 -1.43 -16.32 0.93
CA ASP A 25 -2.14 -15.05 1.05
C ASP A 25 -1.95 -14.44 2.45
N GLN A 26 -2.10 -15.25 3.51
CA GLN A 26 -1.83 -14.82 4.89
C GLN A 26 -0.39 -14.38 5.12
N ARG A 27 0.59 -15.13 4.59
CA ARG A 27 2.01 -14.77 4.72
C ARG A 27 2.35 -13.48 3.98
N ILE A 28 1.77 -13.26 2.81
CA ILE A 28 1.95 -12.04 2.03
C ILE A 28 1.49 -10.85 2.87
N THR A 29 0.29 -10.89 3.46
CA THR A 29 -0.22 -9.82 4.31
C THR A 29 0.72 -9.51 5.49
N LEU A 30 1.24 -10.54 6.16
CA LEU A 30 2.18 -10.35 7.27
C LEU A 30 3.50 -9.69 6.84
N ILE A 31 4.04 -10.10 5.69
CA ILE A 31 5.29 -9.53 5.16
C ILE A 31 5.06 -8.07 4.74
N GLU A 32 3.93 -7.77 4.13
CA GLU A 32 3.60 -6.40 3.70
C GLU A 32 3.48 -5.44 4.89
N GLU A 33 2.86 -5.89 5.98
CA GLU A 33 2.80 -5.12 7.22
C GLU A 33 4.19 -4.89 7.82
N ASP A 34 5.03 -5.93 7.87
CA ASP A 34 6.41 -5.84 8.36
C ASP A 34 7.27 -4.89 7.51
N ILE A 35 7.12 -4.93 6.18
CA ILE A 35 7.77 -3.98 5.25
C ILE A 35 7.36 -2.55 5.59
N PHE A 36 6.06 -2.29 5.70
CA PHE A 36 5.54 -0.95 5.98
C PHE A 36 6.05 -0.39 7.32
N GLN A 37 6.10 -1.21 8.37
CA GLN A 37 6.62 -0.83 9.68
C GLN A 37 8.13 -0.52 9.61
N LYS A 38 8.91 -1.37 8.93
CA LYS A 38 10.35 -1.19 8.77
C LYS A 38 10.70 0.04 7.93
N GLU A 39 9.95 0.30 6.85
CA GLU A 39 10.12 1.51 6.07
C GLU A 39 9.87 2.76 6.90
N SER A 40 8.79 2.77 7.69
CA SER A 40 8.47 3.88 8.60
C SER A 40 9.61 4.16 9.58
N ALA A 41 10.15 3.10 10.20
CA ALA A 41 11.25 3.22 11.14
C ALA A 41 12.55 3.70 10.46
N TYR A 42 12.89 3.13 9.31
CA TYR A 42 14.12 3.44 8.58
C TYR A 42 14.13 4.88 8.04
N LEU A 43 13.01 5.32 7.45
CA LEU A 43 12.91 6.65 6.86
C LEU A 43 12.77 7.75 7.91
N ALA A 44 12.19 7.46 9.09
CA ALA A 44 12.11 8.43 10.19
C ALA A 44 13.47 8.73 10.85
N GLN A 45 14.38 7.75 10.89
CA GLN A 45 15.64 7.87 11.61
C GLN A 45 16.81 8.34 10.74
N SER A 46 16.72 8.22 9.41
CA SER A 46 17.88 8.37 8.55
C SER A 46 18.08 9.79 7.99
N ASN A 47 19.29 10.32 8.16
CA ASN A 47 19.76 11.54 7.49
C ASN A 47 20.21 11.29 6.03
N GLY A 48 20.31 10.02 5.62
CA GLY A 48 20.60 9.60 4.25
C GLY A 48 20.06 8.19 4.01
N SER A 49 19.13 8.03 3.08
CA SER A 49 18.41 6.77 2.85
C SER A 49 18.73 6.20 1.46
N ILE A 50 18.51 4.89 1.27
CA ILE A 50 18.63 4.26 -0.06
C ILE A 50 17.71 4.95 -1.09
N VAL A 51 16.58 5.50 -0.63
CA VAL A 51 15.59 6.20 -1.47
C VAL A 51 16.08 7.57 -1.94
N ARG A 52 16.79 8.33 -1.07
CA ARG A 52 17.20 9.73 -1.34
C ARG A 52 18.71 9.90 -1.58
N GLY A 53 19.49 8.84 -1.39
CA GLY A 53 20.95 8.85 -1.47
C GLY A 53 21.66 9.20 -0.15
N PHE A 54 22.94 8.84 -0.06
CA PHE A 54 23.79 9.03 1.13
C PHE A 54 24.67 10.28 1.08
N GLU A 55 24.56 11.11 0.03
CA GLU A 55 25.36 12.34 -0.12
C GLU A 55 25.16 13.33 1.03
N ASN A 56 23.93 13.37 1.57
CA ASN A 56 23.57 14.21 2.71
C ASN A 56 24.08 13.68 4.06
N LEU A 57 24.70 12.51 4.12
CA LEU A 57 25.26 11.99 5.38
C LEU A 57 26.42 12.87 5.89
N LYS A 58 27.14 13.54 4.98
CA LYS A 58 28.28 14.42 5.29
C LYS A 58 27.86 15.86 5.58
N GLN A 59 26.68 16.28 5.12
CA GLN A 59 26.17 17.64 5.32
C GLN A 59 25.01 17.55 6.31
N GLN A 60 25.15 18.08 7.53
CA GLN A 60 24.07 18.17 8.53
C GLN A 60 22.97 19.18 8.12
N LYS A 61 22.48 19.07 6.88
CA LYS A 61 21.31 19.81 6.42
C LYS A 61 20.07 19.23 7.08
N LYS A 62 19.07 20.08 7.28
CA LYS A 62 17.81 19.73 7.96
C LYS A 62 17.21 18.47 7.35
N ARG A 63 16.73 17.57 8.23
CA ARG A 63 16.08 16.31 7.84
C ARG A 63 14.96 16.62 6.85
N PRO A 64 15.02 16.14 5.60
CA PRO A 64 13.94 16.33 4.66
C PRO A 64 12.71 15.57 5.17
N LEU A 65 11.52 16.20 5.10
CA LEU A 65 10.28 15.59 5.58
C LEU A 65 10.05 14.26 4.86
N PHE A 66 9.65 13.25 5.62
CA PHE A 66 9.22 11.97 5.09
C PHE A 66 7.93 12.15 4.27
N THR A 67 7.86 11.56 3.07
CA THR A 67 6.68 11.55 2.20
C THR A 67 6.30 10.11 1.90
N ASP A 68 5.00 9.83 1.75
CA ASP A 68 4.55 8.46 1.44
C ASP A 68 5.06 7.95 0.09
N ASP A 69 5.40 8.85 -0.83
CA ASP A 69 6.09 8.52 -2.09
C ASP A 69 7.48 7.89 -1.87
N ASP A 70 8.12 8.10 -0.71
CA ASP A 70 9.41 7.49 -0.40
C ASP A 70 9.29 6.02 0.03
N ARG A 71 8.07 5.49 0.22
CA ARG A 71 7.80 4.10 0.61
C ARG A 71 7.88 3.15 -0.57
N VAL A 72 9.01 3.19 -1.27
CA VAL A 72 9.21 2.47 -2.53
C VAL A 72 9.06 0.95 -2.39
N PHE A 73 9.29 0.37 -1.20
CA PHE A 73 9.10 -1.06 -0.96
C PHE A 73 7.61 -1.39 -0.78
N SER A 74 6.85 -0.61 -0.01
CA SER A 74 5.38 -0.80 0.03
C SER A 74 4.73 -0.53 -1.32
N LEU A 75 5.15 0.51 -2.05
CA LEU A 75 4.65 0.84 -3.39
C LEU A 75 5.00 -0.22 -4.46
N SER A 76 5.97 -1.09 -4.18
CA SER A 76 6.29 -2.22 -5.06
C SER A 76 5.26 -3.36 -5.00
N SER A 77 4.39 -3.38 -3.99
CA SER A 77 3.33 -4.40 -3.88
C SER A 77 2.05 -3.97 -4.57
N TYR A 78 1.54 -4.83 -5.45
CA TYR A 78 0.28 -4.60 -6.15
C TYR A 78 -0.93 -4.56 -5.21
N THR A 79 -0.93 -5.39 -4.16
CA THR A 79 -2.01 -5.40 -3.16
C THR A 79 -2.02 -4.08 -2.39
N PHE A 80 -0.86 -3.56 -1.99
CA PHE A 80 -0.74 -2.28 -1.29
C PHE A 80 -1.24 -1.11 -2.13
N VAL A 81 -0.77 -0.98 -3.38
CA VAL A 81 -1.20 0.07 -4.31
C VAL A 81 -2.71 0.02 -4.56
N ARG A 82 -3.28 -1.18 -4.71
CA ARG A 82 -4.73 -1.34 -4.86
C ARG A 82 -5.50 -0.89 -3.61
N HIS A 83 -4.97 -1.14 -2.41
CA HIS A 83 -5.61 -0.65 -1.18
C HIS A 83 -5.60 0.87 -1.12
N LEU A 84 -4.49 1.51 -1.50
CA LEU A 84 -4.37 2.97 -1.52
C LEU A 84 -5.35 3.61 -2.52
N GLN A 85 -5.39 3.09 -3.76
CA GLN A 85 -6.34 3.55 -4.78
C GLN A 85 -7.80 3.45 -4.33
N LYS A 86 -8.15 2.32 -3.69
CA LYS A 86 -9.50 2.12 -3.18
C LYS A 86 -9.86 3.10 -2.06
N GLN A 87 -8.88 3.51 -1.25
CA GLN A 87 -9.07 4.50 -0.20
C GLN A 87 -9.29 5.91 -0.80
N ASP A 88 -8.51 6.28 -1.82
CA ASP A 88 -8.68 7.56 -2.52
C ASP A 88 -10.04 7.68 -3.24
N ASP A 89 -10.54 6.56 -3.79
CA ASP A 89 -11.86 6.49 -4.42
C ASP A 89 -13.03 6.63 -3.41
N ASP A 90 -12.81 6.26 -2.14
CA ASP A 90 -13.83 6.36 -1.06
C ASP A 90 -13.83 7.75 -0.40
N ASP A 91 -12.67 8.40 -0.27
CA ASP A 91 -12.56 9.77 0.27
C ASP A 91 -13.14 10.84 -0.68
N SER A 92 -13.24 10.54 -1.98
CA SER A 92 -13.76 11.48 -2.99
C SER A 92 -15.30 11.55 -3.08
N VAL A 93 -16.03 10.68 -2.35
CA VAL A 93 -17.50 10.71 -2.27
C VAL A 93 -18.07 11.42 -1.03
N GLU A 94 -17.25 11.84 -0.05
CA GLU A 94 -17.73 12.49 1.19
C GLU A 94 -17.45 14.01 1.32
N ASN A 95 -17.15 14.71 0.22
CA ASN A 95 -17.00 16.17 0.25
C ASN A 95 -17.77 16.87 -0.88
N THR A 96 -19.10 16.96 -0.75
CA THR A 96 -19.86 18.06 -1.36
C THR A 96 -19.99 19.21 -0.36
N PRO A 97 -19.27 20.33 -0.51
CA PRO A 97 -19.51 21.50 0.31
C PRO A 97 -20.77 22.23 -0.20
N SER A 98 -21.81 22.25 0.63
CA SER A 98 -22.98 23.12 0.48
C SER A 98 -22.55 24.59 0.56
N THR A 99 -22.20 25.21 -0.57
CA THR A 99 -21.80 26.62 -0.62
C THR A 99 -22.99 27.50 -0.99
N GLY A 100 -23.56 28.11 0.05
CA GLY A 100 -24.59 29.13 -0.02
C GLY A 100 -24.18 30.36 -0.85
N THR A 101 -25.14 30.88 -1.60
CA THR A 101 -25.02 32.05 -2.47
C THR A 101 -24.93 33.35 -1.67
N LYS A 102 -23.71 33.83 -1.36
CA LYS A 102 -23.50 35.23 -0.94
C LYS A 102 -23.42 36.15 -2.17
N LYS A 103 -24.56 36.72 -2.58
CA LYS A 103 -24.62 37.85 -3.52
C LYS A 103 -24.01 39.10 -2.87
N ARG A 104 -22.89 39.58 -3.42
CA ARG A 104 -22.25 40.85 -3.04
C ARG A 104 -22.99 42.03 -3.67
N LYS A 105 -23.44 42.95 -2.81
CA LYS A 105 -24.02 44.27 -3.10
C LYS A 105 -22.98 45.14 -3.82
N ARG A 106 -23.35 45.74 -4.95
CA ARG A 106 -22.67 46.89 -5.57
C ARG A 106 -23.67 48.04 -5.58
N GLU A 107 -23.29 49.20 -5.04
CA GLU A 107 -24.02 50.46 -5.22
C GLU A 107 -23.09 51.48 -5.93
N PRO A 108 -23.69 52.49 -6.58
CA PRO A 108 -23.09 53.28 -7.67
C PRO A 108 -22.11 54.36 -7.21
#